data_AF-A0A6N8DPV7-F1
#
_entry.id   AF-A0A6N8DPV7-F1
#
_cell.length_a   1.000
_cell.length_b   1.000
_cell.length_c   1.000
_cell.angle_alpha   90.00
_cell.angle_beta   90.00
_cell.angle_gamma   90.00
#
_symmetry.space_group_name_H-M   'P 1'
#
loop_
_entity.id
_entity.type
_entity.pdbx_description
1 polymer ?
#
loop_
_entity_poly.entity_id
_entity_poly.type
_entity_poly.pdbx_seq_one_letter_code
_entity_poly.pdbx_strand_id
1 'polypeptide(L)'
;MTLERCGRARFKQDAAWFGLSLDEAKSTIVLRRRRDELISQHHPDRGGDVEKAARINAIYARMARYLNARKARRRPAVPGDRGVLGETLKASLHAGAAQLSALAVAAAAGFALLQKFRKR
;
A
#
# COMPACT_ATOMS: atom_id res chain seq x y z
N MET A 1 -5.23 -21.44 -7.05
CA MET A 1 -4.62 -21.25 -5.72
C MET A 1 -5.61 -20.58 -4.78
N THR A 2 -6.26 -21.34 -3.90
CA THR A 2 -7.16 -20.83 -2.86
C THR A 2 -6.33 -20.17 -1.76
N LEU A 3 -6.52 -18.86 -1.55
CA LEU A 3 -5.86 -18.12 -0.48
C LEU A 3 -6.45 -18.58 0.86
N GLU A 4 -5.79 -19.55 1.52
CA GLU A 4 -6.19 -20.06 2.83
C GLU A 4 -6.45 -18.92 3.82
N ARG A 5 -7.62 -18.94 4.47
CA ARG A 5 -7.94 -18.03 5.56
C ARG A 5 -6.90 -18.23 6.66
N CYS A 6 -6.10 -17.20 6.94
CA CYS A 6 -5.15 -17.24 8.04
C CYS A 6 -5.93 -17.22 9.36
N GLY A 7 -6.07 -18.38 10.02
CA GLY A 7 -6.59 -18.49 11.38
C GLY A 7 -5.55 -18.11 12.44
N ARG A 8 -5.95 -18.03 13.72
CA ARG A 8 -5.03 -17.65 14.82
C ARG A 8 -3.80 -18.55 14.92
N ALA A 9 -3.97 -19.86 14.72
CA ALA A 9 -2.86 -20.83 14.73
C ALA A 9 -1.88 -20.59 13.57
N ARG A 10 -2.41 -20.35 12.36
CA ARG A 10 -1.59 -20.05 11.17
C ARG A 10 -0.85 -18.72 11.31
N PHE A 11 -1.49 -17.70 11.89
CA PHE A 11 -0.85 -16.43 12.19
C PHE A 11 0.35 -16.60 13.15
N LYS A 12 0.24 -17.51 14.15
CA LYS A 12 1.36 -17.82 15.06
C LYS A 12 2.52 -18.49 14.32
N GLN A 13 2.23 -19.45 13.44
CA GLN A 13 3.25 -20.10 12.62
C GLN A 13 3.94 -19.12 11.67
N ASP A 14 3.15 -18.30 10.97
CA ASP A 14 3.63 -17.28 10.04
C ASP A 14 4.50 -16.22 10.77
N ALA A 15 4.12 -15.81 11.99
CA ALA A 15 4.91 -14.91 12.83
C ALA A 15 6.26 -15.53 13.25
N ALA A 16 6.24 -16.80 13.68
CA ALA A 16 7.44 -17.53 14.04
C ALA A 16 8.38 -17.69 12.83
N TRP A 17 7.83 -17.93 11.63
CA TRP A 17 8.61 -17.98 10.39
C TRP A 17 9.29 -16.64 10.08
N PHE A 18 8.65 -15.51 10.38
CA PHE A 18 9.23 -14.17 10.28
C PHE A 18 10.28 -13.87 11.37
N GLY A 19 10.43 -14.75 12.37
CA GLY A 19 11.27 -14.53 13.54
C GLY A 19 10.72 -13.43 14.46
N LEU A 20 9.40 -13.22 14.46
CA LEU A 20 8.74 -12.22 15.28
C LEU A 20 7.97 -12.87 16.43
N SER A 21 7.95 -12.21 17.58
CA SER A 21 7.00 -12.55 18.64
C SER A 21 5.56 -12.26 18.18
N LEU A 22 4.59 -12.88 18.86
CA LEU A 22 3.18 -12.65 18.55
C LEU A 22 2.75 -11.19 18.79
N ASP A 23 3.44 -10.46 19.65
CA ASP A 23 3.09 -9.08 19.93
C ASP A 23 3.61 -8.14 18.84
N GLU A 24 4.88 -8.30 18.47
CA GLU A 24 5.51 -7.61 17.35
C GLU A 24 4.76 -7.85 16.03
N ALA A 25 4.36 -9.10 15.78
CA ALA A 25 3.62 -9.47 14.57
C ALA A 25 2.25 -8.79 14.45
N LYS A 26 1.65 -8.32 15.55
CA LYS A 26 0.38 -7.54 15.51
C LYS A 26 0.60 -6.11 15.03
N SER A 27 1.83 -5.59 15.08
CA SER A 27 2.17 -4.27 14.59
C SER A 27 2.39 -4.32 13.08
N THR A 28 1.51 -3.67 12.32
CA THR A 28 1.62 -3.60 10.85
C THR A 28 2.94 -2.97 10.39
N ILE A 29 3.48 -2.03 11.18
CA ILE A 29 4.75 -1.36 10.88
C ILE A 29 5.91 -2.34 11.03
N VAL A 30 5.97 -3.07 12.16
CA VAL A 30 7.02 -4.06 12.42
C VAL A 30 6.96 -5.19 11.40
N LEU A 31 5.77 -5.69 11.11
CA LEU A 31 5.56 -6.74 10.11
C LEU A 31 6.02 -6.30 8.70
N ARG A 32 5.71 -5.07 8.29
CA ARG A 32 6.16 -4.51 7.00
C ARG A 32 7.69 -4.36 6.97
N ARG A 33 8.28 -3.76 8.00
CA ARG A 33 9.73 -3.59 8.10
C ARG A 33 10.44 -4.94 8.01
N ARG A 34 9.96 -5.95 8.73
CA ARG A 34 10.53 -7.29 8.71
C ARG A 34 10.42 -7.95 7.33
N ARG A 35 9.29 -7.77 6.64
CA ARG A 35 9.13 -8.20 5.23
C ARG A 35 10.17 -7.54 4.33
N ASP A 36 10.34 -6.22 4.46
CA ASP A 36 11.26 -5.46 3.61
C ASP A 36 12.72 -5.86 3.84
N GLU A 37 13.11 -6.13 5.10
CA GLU A 37 14.41 -6.71 5.45
C GLU A 37 14.64 -8.08 4.78
N LEU A 38 13.67 -9.00 4.89
CA LEU A 38 13.77 -10.35 4.31
C LEU A 38 13.78 -10.33 2.77
N ILE A 39 12.99 -9.45 2.16
CA ILE A 39 12.98 -9.27 0.70
C ILE A 39 14.29 -8.66 0.21
N SER A 40 14.87 -7.69 0.93
CA SER A 40 16.17 -7.11 0.57
C SER A 40 17.30 -8.15 0.53
N GLN A 41 17.23 -9.16 1.40
CA GLN A 41 18.20 -10.28 1.46
C GLN A 41 17.99 -11.35 0.39
N HIS A 42 16.77 -11.48 -0.13
CA HIS A 42 16.39 -12.54 -1.07
C HIS A 42 15.83 -12.00 -2.39
N HIS A 43 16.11 -10.74 -2.73
CA HIS A 43 15.56 -10.13 -3.94
C HIS A 43 16.14 -10.79 -5.20
N PRO A 44 15.32 -11.19 -6.18
CA PRO A 44 15.80 -11.88 -7.37
C PRO A 44 16.78 -11.05 -8.20
N ASP A 45 16.59 -9.73 -8.27
CA ASP A 45 17.53 -8.81 -8.94
C ASP A 45 18.94 -8.79 -8.31
N ARG A 46 19.11 -9.38 -7.13
CA ARG A 46 20.41 -9.52 -6.44
C ARG A 46 20.91 -10.97 -6.42
N GLY A 47 20.38 -11.82 -7.31
CA GLY A 47 20.66 -13.26 -7.32
C GLY A 47 19.94 -14.04 -6.21
N GLY A 48 18.91 -13.44 -5.61
CA GLY A 48 18.11 -14.06 -4.57
C GLY A 48 17.09 -15.08 -5.10
N ASP A 49 16.63 -15.95 -4.21
CA ASP A 49 15.67 -17.00 -4.51
C ASP A 49 14.25 -16.42 -4.72
N VAL A 50 13.76 -16.53 -5.97
CA VAL A 50 12.43 -16.08 -6.40
C VAL A 50 11.31 -16.76 -5.61
N GLU A 51 11.42 -18.07 -5.35
CA GLU A 51 10.40 -18.83 -4.61
C GLU A 51 10.35 -18.37 -3.16
N LYS A 52 11.52 -18.10 -2.57
CA LYS A 52 11.61 -17.56 -1.21
C LYS A 52 11.03 -16.16 -1.13
N ALA A 53 11.32 -15.28 -2.09
CA ALA A 53 10.73 -13.94 -2.16
C ALA A 53 9.18 -14.00 -2.32
N ALA A 54 8.68 -14.90 -3.17
CA ALA A 54 7.25 -15.13 -3.34
C ALA A 54 6.61 -15.65 -2.03
N ARG A 55 7.27 -16.55 -1.32
CA ARG A 55 6.81 -17.09 -0.03
C ARG A 55 6.75 -16.01 1.05
N ILE A 56 7.77 -15.14 1.14
CA ILE A 56 7.78 -13.99 2.06
C ILE A 56 6.56 -13.09 1.80
N ASN A 57 6.33 -12.74 0.52
CA ASN A 57 5.18 -11.92 0.14
C ASN A 57 3.84 -12.59 0.44
N ALA A 58 3.72 -13.90 0.21
CA ALA A 58 2.50 -14.66 0.48
C ALA A 58 2.17 -14.72 1.98
N ILE A 59 3.18 -14.96 2.83
CA ILE A 59 3.01 -14.97 4.29
C ILE A 59 2.61 -13.58 4.78
N TYR A 60 3.32 -12.53 4.34
CA TYR A 60 3.00 -11.14 4.69
C TYR A 60 1.55 -10.79 4.32
N ALA A 61 1.12 -11.12 3.09
CA ALA A 61 -0.23 -10.84 2.62
C ALA A 61 -1.31 -11.54 3.49
N ARG A 62 -1.07 -12.79 3.90
CA ARG A 62 -1.98 -13.52 4.81
C ARG A 62 -2.07 -12.85 6.17
N MET A 63 -0.93 -12.51 6.77
CA MET A 63 -0.89 -11.86 8.09
C MET A 63 -1.53 -10.47 8.06
N ALA A 64 -1.26 -9.66 7.03
CA ALA A 64 -1.87 -8.35 6.85
C ALA A 64 -3.39 -8.43 6.70
N ARG A 65 -3.90 -9.40 5.91
CA ARG A 65 -5.35 -9.66 5.79
C ARG A 65 -5.98 -10.02 7.13
N TYR A 66 -5.32 -10.87 7.92
CA TYR A 66 -5.81 -11.23 9.26
C TYR A 66 -5.92 -10.02 10.20
N LEU A 67 -4.89 -9.16 10.21
CA LEU A 67 -4.90 -7.93 11.02
C LEU A 67 -5.98 -6.95 10.56
N ASN A 68 -6.14 -6.77 9.25
CA ASN A 68 -7.19 -5.92 8.68
C ASN A 68 -8.59 -6.44 9.02
N ALA A 69 -8.84 -7.74 8.89
CA ALA A 69 -10.10 -8.35 9.28
C ALA A 69 -10.38 -8.20 10.80
N ARG A 70 -9.34 -8.32 11.63
CA ARG A 70 -9.45 -8.08 13.07
C ARG A 70 -9.75 -6.61 13.40
N LYS A 71 -9.11 -5.66 12.70
CA LYS A 71 -9.38 -4.23 12.85
C LYS A 71 -10.80 -3.86 12.39
N ALA A 72 -11.27 -4.44 11.29
CA ALA A 72 -12.63 -4.27 10.80
C ALA A 72 -13.68 -4.77 11.81
N ARG A 73 -13.45 -5.92 12.45
CA ARG A 73 -14.31 -6.45 13.53
C ARG A 73 -14.30 -5.60 14.81
N ARG A 74 -13.19 -4.91 15.08
CA ARG A 74 -13.03 -4.04 16.26
C ARG A 74 -13.56 -2.63 16.03
N ARG A 75 -13.70 -2.23 14.77
CA ARG A 75 -14.32 -0.95 14.44
C ARG A 75 -15.81 -1.11 14.74
N PRO A 76 -16.40 -0.32 15.66
CA PRO A 76 -17.84 -0.31 15.79
C PRO A 76 -18.43 -0.01 14.41
N ALA A 77 -19.44 -0.78 14.02
CA ALA A 77 -20.22 -0.48 12.84
C ALA A 77 -20.97 0.82 13.12
N VAL A 78 -20.31 1.97 12.90
CA VAL A 78 -20.98 3.26 12.85
C VAL A 78 -21.84 3.21 11.58
N PRO A 79 -23.18 3.19 11.69
CA PRO A 79 -24.04 3.29 10.54
C PRO A 79 -24.07 4.76 10.15
N GLY A 80 -23.31 5.14 9.12
CA GLY A 80 -23.29 6.51 8.62
C GLY A 80 -22.10 6.78 7.71
N ASP A 81 -22.38 7.28 6.50
CA ASP A 81 -21.45 8.03 5.66
C ASP A 81 -20.26 7.33 4.98
N ARG A 82 -20.44 6.11 4.47
CA ARG A 82 -19.52 5.61 3.43
C ARG A 82 -19.81 6.13 2.02
N GLY A 83 -21.02 6.63 1.77
CA GLY A 83 -21.39 7.24 0.49
C GLY A 83 -20.85 8.66 0.35
N VAL A 84 -21.13 9.52 1.34
CA VAL A 84 -20.87 10.96 1.24
C VAL A 84 -19.38 11.29 1.34
N LEU A 85 -18.62 10.59 2.21
CA LEU A 85 -17.16 10.78 2.32
C LEU A 85 -16.41 10.28 1.08
N GLY A 86 -16.90 9.23 0.42
CA GLY A 86 -16.28 8.70 -0.81
C GLY A 86 -16.45 9.65 -2.00
N GLU A 87 -17.64 10.25 -2.14
CA GLU A 87 -17.93 11.24 -3.17
C GLU A 87 -17.23 12.57 -2.93
N THR A 88 -17.20 13.07 -1.69
CA THR A 88 -16.48 14.32 -1.38
C THR A 88 -14.96 14.17 -1.54
N LEU A 89 -14.38 13.02 -1.20
CA LEU A 89 -12.95 12.77 -1.46
C LEU A 89 -12.65 12.66 -2.96
N LYS A 90 -13.54 12.04 -3.75
CA LYS A 90 -13.44 12.00 -5.21
C LYS A 90 -13.57 13.40 -5.82
N ALA A 91 -14.54 14.19 -5.37
CA ALA A 91 -14.78 15.53 -5.86
C ALA A 91 -13.61 16.46 -5.57
N SER A 92 -13.01 16.37 -4.38
CA SER A 92 -11.80 17.14 -4.02
C SER A 92 -10.56 16.68 -4.79
N LEU A 93 -10.42 15.38 -5.09
CA LEU A 93 -9.37 14.88 -6.00
C LEU A 93 -9.55 15.38 -7.43
N HIS A 94 -10.78 15.39 -7.97
CA HIS A 94 -11.06 15.92 -9.31
C HIS A 94 -10.87 17.45 -9.37
N ALA A 95 -11.28 18.18 -8.34
CA ALA A 95 -11.06 19.63 -8.26
C ALA A 95 -9.57 19.97 -8.18
N GLY A 96 -8.79 19.22 -7.38
CA GLY A 96 -7.33 19.37 -7.32
C GLY A 96 -6.64 19.00 -8.64
N ALA A 97 -7.08 17.93 -9.31
CA ALA A 97 -6.56 17.53 -10.62
C ALA A 97 -6.87 18.57 -11.72
N ALA A 98 -8.05 19.20 -11.68
CA ALA A 98 -8.41 20.28 -12.59
C ALA A 98 -7.55 21.54 -12.36
N GLN A 99 -7.28 21.90 -11.10
CA GLN A 99 -6.40 23.04 -10.78
C GLN A 99 -4.95 22.82 -11.26
N LEU A 100 -4.42 21.60 -11.12
CA LEU A 100 -3.09 21.27 -11.63
C LEU A 100 -3.03 21.24 -13.16
N SER A 101 -4.11 20.81 -13.82
CA SER A 101 -4.21 20.80 -15.28
C SER A 101 -4.28 22.23 -15.84
N ALA A 102 -5.00 23.13 -15.18
CA ALA A 102 -5.09 24.54 -15.59
C ALA A 102 -3.74 25.28 -15.45
N LEU A 103 -2.99 25.02 -14.36
CA LEU A 103 -1.64 25.55 -14.17
C LEU A 103 -0.63 25.02 -15.20
N ALA A 104 -0.74 23.74 -15.57
CA ALA A 104 0.12 23.13 -16.60
C ALA A 104 -0.14 23.72 -17.99
N VAL A 105 -1.40 23.97 -18.37
CA VAL A 105 -1.75 24.58 -19.65
C VAL A 105 -1.30 26.05 -19.72
N ALA A 106 -1.43 26.81 -18.63
CA ALA A 106 -0.95 28.19 -18.56
C ALA A 106 0.59 28.28 -18.67
N ALA A 107 1.32 27.37 -18.03
CA ALA A 107 2.78 27.30 -18.13
C ALA A 107 3.25 26.91 -19.54
N ALA A 108 2.56 25.97 -20.20
CA ALA A 108 2.88 25.57 -21.57
C ALA A 108 2.62 26.69 -22.58
N ALA A 109 1.53 27.44 -22.43
CA ALA A 109 1.22 28.59 -23.28
C ALA A 109 2.24 29.73 -23.11
N GLY A 110 2.65 30.03 -21.86
CA GLY A 110 3.68 31.03 -21.59
C GLY A 110 5.05 30.66 -22.18
N PHE A 111 5.44 29.38 -22.08
CA PHE A 111 6.72 28.91 -22.61
C PHE A 111 6.77 28.92 -24.14
N ALA A 112 5.67 28.56 -24.82
CA ALA A 112 5.56 28.63 -26.28
C ALA A 112 5.61 30.08 -26.81
N LEU A 113 4.99 31.03 -26.10
CA LEU A 113 5.05 32.44 -26.45
C LEU A 113 6.48 32.99 -26.31
N LEU A 114 7.17 32.65 -25.21
CA LEU A 114 8.54 33.09 -24.96
C LEU A 114 9.54 32.58 -26.01
N GLN A 115 9.37 31.33 -26.48
CA GLN A 115 10.22 30.79 -27.54
C GLN A 115 10.03 31.49 -28.90
N LYS A 116 8.82 31.98 -29.19
CA LYS A 116 8.53 32.71 -30.44
C LYS A 116 9.22 34.08 -30.48
N PHE A 117 9.42 34.73 -29.33
CA PHE A 117 10.13 36.01 -29.24
C PHE A 117 11.66 35.87 -29.18
N ARG A 118 12.19 34.70 -28.78
CA ARG A 118 13.64 34.46 -28.69
C ARG A 118 14.30 34.05 -30.02
N LYS A 119 13.52 33.82 -31.08
CA LYS A 119 14.01 33.50 -32.44
C LYS A 119 13.92 34.67 -33.43
N ARG A 120 13.83 35.91 -32.94
CA ARG A 120 14.08 37.13 -33.73
C ARG A 120 15.36 37.78 -33.28
#